data_AF-A0A523S8K0-F1
#
_entry.id   AF-A0A523S8K0-F1
#
_cell.length_a   1.000
_cell.length_b   1.000
_cell.length_c   1.000
_cell.angle_alpha   90.00
_cell.angle_beta   90.00
_cell.angle_gamma   90.00
#
_symmetry.space_group_name_H-M   'P 1'
#
loop_
_entity.id
_entity.type
_entity.pdbx_description
1 polymer ?
#
loop_
_entity_poly.entity_id
_entity_poly.type
_entity_poly.pdbx_seq_one_letter_code
_entity_poly.pdbx_strand_id
1 'polypeptide(L)' 'MKLIVGLGNPGRLYVNNRHNVGFRCLDHFARKQGISLNLRRARSRLGMGDVGGTKVVL' A
#
# COMPACT_ATOMS: atom_id res chain seq x y z
N MET A 1 -16.62 -2.71 0.44
CA MET A 1 -15.33 -2.04 0.76
C MET A 1 -14.30 -3.10 1.08
N LYS A 2 -13.07 -2.99 0.58
CA LYS A 2 -11.98 -3.95 0.84
C LYS A 2 -10.75 -3.23 1.41
N LEU A 3 -10.01 -3.91 2.28
CA LEU A 3 -8.70 -3.49 2.77
C LEU A 3 -7.64 -4.39 2.15
N ILE A 4 -6.65 -3.80 1.48
CA ILE A 4 -5.55 -4.53 0.85
C ILE A 4 -4.27 -4.10 1.57
N VAL A 5 -3.60 -5.02 2.26
CA VAL A 5 -2.45 -4.70 3.10
C VAL A 5 -1.18 -5.25 2.48
N GLY A 6 -0.19 -4.37 2.27
CA GLY A 6 1.19 -4.78 2.02
C GLY A 6 1.93 -4.90 3.34
N LEU A 7 2.51 -6.06 3.65
CA LEU A 7 3.36 -6.25 4.83
C LEU A 7 4.83 -5.99 4.49
N GLY A 8 5.59 -5.51 5.49
CA GLY A 8 7.00 -5.21 5.37
C GLY A 8 7.53 -4.40 6.56
N ASN A 9 8.84 -4.15 6.55
CA ASN A 9 9.53 -3.34 7.55
C ASN A 9 9.75 -1.91 7.03
N PRO A 10 9.47 -0.87 7.84
CA PRO A 10 9.71 0.52 7.47
C PRO A 10 11.20 0.87 7.52
N GLY A 11 11.64 1.75 6.61
CA GLY A 11 13.01 2.28 6.59
C GLY A 11 13.80 1.90 5.33
N ARG A 12 14.75 2.75 4.93
CA ARG A 12 15.52 2.59 3.69
C ARG A 12 16.31 1.29 3.61
N LEU A 13 16.80 0.80 4.77
CA LEU A 13 17.57 -0.44 4.86
C LEU A 13 16.79 -1.70 4.42
N TYR A 14 15.46 -1.68 4.50
CA TYR A 14 14.63 -2.85 4.22
C TYR A 14 14.02 -2.87 2.82
N VAL A 15 14.20 -1.81 2.02
CA VAL A 15 13.51 -1.61 0.72
C VAL A 15 13.69 -2.80 -0.23
N ASN A 16 14.89 -3.41 -0.25
CA ASN A 16 15.22 -4.53 -1.13
C ASN A 16 15.18 -5.90 -0.44
N ASN A 17 14.66 -6.00 0.79
CA ASN A 17 14.50 -7.28 1.48
C ASN A 17 13.29 -8.06 0.90
N ARG A 18 13.41 -9.39 0.77
CA ARG A 18 12.31 -10.29 0.41
C ARG A 18 11.09 -10.12 1.33
N HIS A 19 11.32 -9.78 2.60
CA HIS A 19 10.26 -9.48 3.58
C HIS A 19 9.39 -8.26 3.20
N ASN A 20 9.90 -7.36 2.35
CA ASN A 20 9.18 -6.17 1.90
C ASN A 20 8.48 -6.36 0.55
N VAL A 21 8.34 -7.61 0.06
CA VAL A 21 7.61 -7.88 -1.18
C VAL A 21 6.16 -7.39 -1.10
N GLY A 22 5.52 -7.47 0.08
CA GLY A 22 4.17 -6.93 0.30
C GLY A 22 4.07 -5.43 0.05
N PHE A 23 4.99 -4.64 0.63
CA PHE A 23 5.09 -3.19 0.35
C PHE A 23 5.30 -2.91 -1.14
N ARG A 24 6.21 -3.65 -1.80
CA ARG A 24 6.50 -3.45 -3.23
C ARG A 24 5.30 -3.75 -4.13
N CYS A 25 4.55 -4.81 -3.83
CA CYS A 25 3.31 -5.15 -4.53
C CYS A 25 2.26 -4.07 -4.35
N LEU A 26 2.05 -3.60 -3.11
CA LEU A 26 1.07 -2.56 -2.79
C LEU A 26 1.43 -1.22 -3.46
N ASP A 27 2.70 -0.80 -3.41
CA ASP A 27 3.18 0.40 -4.07
C ASP A 27 2.98 0.35 -5.59
N HIS A 28 3.26 -0.80 -6.22
CA HIS A 28 3.02 -0.99 -7.65
C HIS A 28 1.52 -0.92 -7.99
N PHE A 29 0.68 -1.58 -7.18
CA PHE A 29 -0.76 -1.56 -7.35
C PHE A 29 -1.32 -0.15 -7.19
N ALA A 30 -0.94 0.56 -6.13
CA ALA A 30 -1.35 1.94 -5.87
C ALA A 30 -0.99 2.87 -7.04
N ARG A 31 0.24 2.79 -7.56
CA ARG A 31 0.65 3.54 -8.76
C ARG A 31 -0.20 3.21 -9.98
N LYS A 32 -0.45 1.93 -10.25
CA LYS A 32 -1.25 1.49 -11.40
C LYS A 32 -2.71 1.99 -11.33
N GLN A 33 -3.26 2.13 -10.12
CA GLN A 33 -4.62 2.63 -9.89
C GLN A 33 -4.70 4.14 -9.64
N GLY A 34 -3.58 4.87 -9.66
CA GLY A 34 -3.56 6.31 -9.35
C GLY A 34 -3.91 6.64 -7.90
N ILE A 35 -3.72 5.70 -6.96
CA ILE A 35 -4.04 5.87 -5.53
C ILE A 35 -2.80 6.35 -4.78
N SER A 36 -2.92 7.46 -4.05
CA SER A 36 -1.80 8.08 -3.33
C SER A 36 -1.78 7.65 -1.85
N LEU A 37 -0.65 7.08 -1.38
CA LEU A 37 -0.45 6.61 0.01
C LEU A 37 0.01 7.74 0.95
N ASN A 38 -0.86 8.74 1.14
CA ASN A 38 -0.52 10.04 1.75
C ASN A 38 -1.02 10.16 3.19
N LEU A 39 -2.00 9.34 3.57
CA LEU A 39 -2.57 9.38 4.90
C LEU A 39 -1.71 8.55 5.85
N ARG A 40 -1.56 9.03 7.08
CA ARG A 40 -0.95 8.28 8.18
C ARG A 40 -1.97 8.12 9.28
N ARG A 41 -2.31 6.88 9.61
CA ARG A 41 -3.23 6.54 10.69
C ARG A 41 -2.89 5.16 11.21
N ALA A 42 -3.17 4.86 12.47
CA ALA A 42 -3.00 3.51 13.04
C ALA A 42 -1.60 2.89 12.80
N ARG A 43 -0.54 3.72 12.82
CA ARG A 43 0.87 3.32 12.55
C ARG A 43 1.10 2.75 11.13
N SER A 44 0.25 3.09 10.16
CA SER A 44 0.39 2.73 8.75
C SER A 44 0.37 3.95 7.82
N ARG A 45 0.79 3.74 6.57
CA ARG A 45 0.54 4.67 5.45
C ARG A 45 -0.63 4.12 4.65
N LEU A 46 -1.56 4.99 4.28
CA LEU A 46 -2.84 4.61 3.70
C LEU A 46 -3.16 5.43 2.45
N GLY A 47 -3.92 4.83 1.54
CA GLY A 47 -4.59 5.48 0.43
C GLY A 47 -6.01 4.92 0.24
N MET A 48 -6.90 5.71 -0.34
CA MET A 48 -8.27 5.29 -0.62
C MET A 48 -8.57 5.52 -2.10
N GLY A 49 -9.32 4.61 -2.71
CA GLY A 49 -9.68 4.70 -4.12
C GLY A 49 -10.83 3.80 -4.52
N ASP A 50 -11.11 3.80 -5.81
CA ASP A 50 -12.07 2.91 -6.46
C ASP A 50 -11.34 2.05 -7.49
N VAL A 51 -11.51 0.74 -7.41
CA VAL A 51 -10.93 -0.21 -8.36
C VAL A 51 -12.05 -1.12 -8.86
N GLY A 52 -12.42 -0.97 -10.13
CA GLY A 52 -13.48 -1.74 -10.75
C GLY A 52 -14.84 -1.63 -10.04
N GLY A 53 -15.21 -0.43 -9.58
CA GLY A 53 -16.45 -0.19 -8.84
C GLY A 53 -16.40 -0.60 -7.37
N THR A 54 -15.26 -1.09 -6.88
CA THR A 54 -15.07 -1.48 -5.48
C THR A 54 -14.24 -0.42 -4.77
N LYS A 55 -14.81 0.19 -3.70
CA LYS A 55 -14.04 1.02 -2.77
C LYS A 55 -12.97 0.20 -2.06
N VAL A 56 -11.73 0.65 -2.16
CA VAL A 56 -10.57 0.02 -1.53
C VAL A 56 -9.83 0.98 -0.62
N VAL A 57 -9.30 0.44 0.46
CA VAL A 57 -8.26 1.06 1.30
C VAL A 57 -6.99 0.25 1.06
N LEU A 58 -5.90 0.95 0.72
CA LEU A 58 -4.54 0.43 0.62
C LEU A 58 -3.76 0.89 1.84
#